data_AF-A0A212UH43-F1
#
_entry.id   AF-A0A212UH43-F1
#
_cell.length_a   1.000
_cell.length_b   1.000
_cell.length_c   1.000
_cell.angle_alpha   90.00
_cell.angle_beta   90.00
_cell.angle_gamma   90.00
#
_symmetry.space_group_name_H-M   'P 1'
#
loop_
_entity.id
_entity.type
_entity.pdbx_description
1 polymer ?
#
loop_
_entity_poly.entity_id
_entity_poly.type
_entity_poly.pdbx_seq_one_letter_code
_entity_poly.pdbx_strand_id
1 'polypeptide(L)'
;MELNNEPEGAPATVLPVDAGAVLTQPALPTLPVVALGQETLPMLAAVVVSTQRIELMRLMEHPAFTDEQRCTATARILAEADPTRLGRWLTNIMRHITQWEEHTLAEAARHNPHFTALEQAPE
;
A
#
# COMPACT_ATOMS: atom_id res chain seq x y z
N MET A 1 55.70 27.04 2.94
CA MET A 1 56.01 27.77 1.70
C MET A 1 54.74 27.75 0.87
N GLU A 2 54.01 28.86 0.87
CA GLU A 2 53.01 29.15 -0.16
C GLU A 2 53.69 29.67 -1.43
N LEU A 3 52.91 29.68 -2.52
CA LEU A 3 53.02 30.45 -3.78
C LEU A 3 53.05 29.50 -5.01
N ASN A 4 52.28 29.66 -6.08
CA ASN A 4 51.07 30.41 -6.43
C ASN A 4 50.89 30.24 -7.97
N ASN A 5 49.66 30.36 -8.47
CA ASN A 5 49.28 30.93 -9.79
C ASN A 5 49.51 30.15 -11.11
N GLU A 6 48.41 29.65 -11.71
CA GLU A 6 48.03 29.92 -13.12
C GLU A 6 47.80 31.45 -13.32
N PRO A 7 47.79 32.09 -14.52
CA PRO A 7 47.16 31.63 -15.78
C PRO A 7 47.74 32.16 -17.14
N GLU A 8 47.04 31.79 -18.22
CA GLU A 8 46.72 32.60 -19.43
C GLU A 8 47.69 32.73 -20.63
N GLY A 9 47.17 32.45 -21.84
CA GLY A 9 47.75 32.94 -23.12
C GLY A 9 47.45 32.11 -24.37
N ALA A 10 46.23 32.15 -24.92
CA ALA A 10 45.92 31.78 -26.33
C ALA A 10 46.41 32.91 -27.29
N PRO A 11 46.32 32.85 -28.66
CA PRO A 11 45.65 31.89 -29.57
C PRO A 11 46.44 31.55 -30.87
N ALA A 12 45.92 30.63 -31.71
CA ALA A 12 46.11 30.68 -33.17
C ALA A 12 44.92 30.05 -33.90
N THR A 13 44.54 30.67 -35.01
CA THR A 13 43.19 30.72 -35.58
C THR A 13 43.13 29.97 -36.93
N VAL A 14 42.17 29.04 -37.06
CA VAL A 14 41.28 28.72 -38.23
C VAL A 14 41.82 28.04 -39.51
N LEU A 15 41.45 26.74 -39.66
CA LEU A 15 40.68 26.00 -40.72
C LEU A 15 41.03 26.17 -42.23
N PRO A 16 40.52 25.35 -43.20
CA PRO A 16 39.51 24.26 -43.15
C PRO A 16 39.84 22.99 -43.99
N VAL A 17 39.18 21.84 -43.75
CA VAL A 17 38.73 20.92 -44.82
C VAL A 17 37.44 20.22 -44.39
N ASP A 18 36.48 20.35 -45.28
CA ASP A 18 35.10 19.89 -45.33
C ASP A 18 34.96 18.37 -45.61
N ALA A 19 33.72 17.90 -45.48
CA ALA A 19 33.16 16.62 -45.91
C ALA A 19 33.23 15.44 -44.93
N GLY A 20 32.07 15.15 -44.30
CA GLY A 20 31.78 13.79 -43.84
C GLY A 20 30.68 13.67 -42.80
N ALA A 21 29.44 13.89 -43.21
CA ALA A 21 28.20 13.40 -42.59
C ALA A 21 28.11 13.46 -41.05
N VAL A 22 27.51 14.54 -40.54
CA VAL A 22 26.89 14.53 -39.22
C VAL A 22 25.76 13.50 -39.26
N LEU A 23 26.01 12.30 -38.74
CA LEU A 23 24.94 11.44 -38.25
C LEU A 23 24.39 12.13 -37.00
N THR A 24 23.36 12.95 -37.20
CA THR A 24 22.47 13.40 -36.13
C THR A 24 21.87 12.15 -35.53
N GLN A 25 22.51 11.65 -34.47
CA GLN A 25 21.94 10.60 -33.63
C GLN A 25 20.57 11.12 -33.19
N PRO A 26 19.46 10.40 -33.48
CA PRO A 26 18.19 10.77 -32.91
C PRO A 26 18.36 10.64 -31.40
N ALA A 27 18.32 11.77 -30.68
CA ALA A 27 18.15 11.71 -29.24
C ALA A 27 16.82 10.97 -29.02
N LEU A 28 16.91 9.73 -28.54
CA LEU A 28 15.74 9.05 -27.99
C LEU A 28 15.14 10.02 -26.97
N PRO A 29 13.81 10.28 -27.00
CA PRO A 29 13.21 11.07 -25.95
C PRO A 29 13.54 10.35 -24.64
N THR A 30 14.36 10.99 -23.81
CA THR A 30 14.57 10.54 -22.44
C THR A 30 13.22 10.68 -21.78
N LEU A 31 12.44 9.60 -21.77
CA LEU A 31 11.25 9.51 -20.94
C LEU A 31 11.71 9.86 -19.52
N PRO A 32 11.06 10.80 -18.83
CA PRO A 32 11.48 11.20 -17.50
C PRO A 32 11.26 10.00 -16.56
N VAL A 33 12.32 9.23 -16.32
CA VAL A 33 12.29 8.02 -15.48
C VAL A 33 12.01 8.36 -14.00
N VAL A 34 11.99 9.63 -13.59
CA VAL A 34 12.07 10.02 -12.17
C VAL A 34 11.05 11.10 -11.77
N ALA A 35 9.84 11.08 -12.32
CA ALA A 35 8.72 11.89 -11.78
C ALA A 35 7.57 11.02 -11.25
N LEU A 36 7.38 9.84 -11.83
CA LEU A 36 6.40 8.87 -11.35
C LEU A 36 6.74 8.32 -9.95
N GLY A 37 7.99 8.35 -9.49
CA GLY A 37 8.36 7.77 -8.20
C GLY A 37 8.13 8.67 -6.98
N GLN A 38 8.17 9.99 -7.13
CA GLN A 38 8.20 10.91 -5.99
C GLN A 38 6.80 11.40 -5.59
N GLU A 39 5.92 11.65 -6.56
CA GLU A 39 4.55 12.10 -6.28
C GLU A 39 3.56 10.94 -6.14
N THR A 40 3.75 9.85 -6.89
CA THR A 40 2.76 8.77 -6.90
C THR A 40 2.85 7.84 -5.69
N LEU A 41 4.03 7.64 -5.10
CA LEU A 41 4.19 6.75 -3.95
C LEU A 41 3.45 7.26 -2.69
N PRO A 42 3.57 8.55 -2.30
CA PRO A 42 2.74 9.12 -1.23
C PRO A 42 1.24 9.02 -1.54
N MET A 43 0.85 9.22 -2.80
CA MET A 43 -0.54 9.14 -3.24
C MET A 43 -1.08 7.70 -3.14
N LEU A 44 -0.32 6.70 -3.58
CA LEU A 44 -0.67 5.29 -3.46
C LEU A 44 -0.76 4.85 -2.00
N ALA A 45 0.18 5.28 -1.13
CA ALA A 45 0.12 5.00 0.29
C ALA A 45 -1.15 5.57 0.93
N ALA A 46 -1.54 6.80 0.57
CA ALA A 46 -2.78 7.42 1.05
C ALA A 46 -4.04 6.66 0.58
N VAL A 47 -4.05 6.18 -0.67
CA VAL A 47 -5.13 5.34 -1.20
C VAL A 47 -5.21 4.02 -0.42
N VAL A 48 -4.09 3.32 -0.22
CA VAL A 48 -4.04 2.06 0.53
C VAL A 48 -4.55 2.26 1.96
N VAL A 49 -4.08 3.29 2.67
CA VAL A 49 -4.56 3.62 4.01
C VAL A 49 -6.06 3.90 4.02
N SER A 50 -6.56 4.67 3.05
CA SER A 50 -7.99 5.00 2.95
C SER A 50 -8.84 3.75 2.71
N THR A 51 -8.44 2.89 1.78
CA THR A 51 -9.13 1.62 1.50
C THR A 51 -9.12 0.71 2.72
N GLN A 52 -7.97 0.53 3.38
CA GLN A 52 -7.88 -0.32 4.57
C GLN A 52 -8.74 0.20 5.73
N ARG A 53 -8.83 1.52 5.93
CA ARG A 53 -9.72 2.12 6.93
C ARG A 53 -11.19 1.85 6.62
N ILE A 54 -11.61 1.98 5.36
CA ILE A 54 -12.99 1.69 4.95
C ILE A 54 -13.34 0.23 5.26
N GLU A 55 -12.47 -0.71 4.89
CA GLU A 55 -12.70 -2.14 5.16
C GLU A 55 -12.72 -2.45 6.65
N LEU A 56 -11.81 -1.85 7.43
CA LEU A 56 -11.82 -1.99 8.89
C LEU A 56 -13.13 -1.49 9.50
N MET A 57 -13.59 -0.30 9.11
CA MET A 57 -14.85 0.27 9.57
C MET A 57 -16.04 -0.64 9.23
N ARG A 58 -16.07 -1.18 8.01
CA ARG A 58 -17.10 -2.13 7.58
C ARG A 58 -17.12 -3.41 8.43
N LEU A 59 -15.95 -3.99 8.70
CA LEU A 59 -15.84 -5.19 9.54
C LEU A 59 -16.23 -4.92 10.99
N MET A 60 -16.08 -3.69 11.48
CA MET A 60 -16.55 -3.32 12.82
C MET A 60 -18.06 -3.37 12.95
N GLU A 61 -18.84 -3.30 11.88
CA GLU A 61 -20.29 -3.48 11.94
C GLU A 61 -20.74 -4.94 12.17
N HIS A 62 -19.80 -5.88 12.21
CA HIS A 62 -20.09 -7.28 12.48
C HIS A 62 -20.61 -7.49 13.93
N PRO A 63 -21.62 -8.36 14.16
CA PRO A 63 -22.19 -8.62 15.49
C PRO A 63 -21.21 -9.20 16.52
N ALA A 64 -20.03 -9.65 16.07
CA ALA A 64 -18.95 -10.07 16.97
C ALA A 64 -18.44 -8.94 17.87
N PHE A 65 -18.68 -7.67 17.52
CA PHE A 65 -18.18 -6.50 18.24
C PHE A 65 -19.30 -5.77 18.98
N THR A 66 -19.03 -5.38 20.23
CA THR A 66 -19.93 -4.53 21.01
C THR A 66 -19.83 -3.07 20.59
N ASP A 67 -20.85 -2.27 20.89
CA ASP A 67 -20.87 -0.82 20.60
C ASP A 67 -19.65 -0.08 21.16
N GLU A 68 -19.22 -0.44 22.38
CA GLU A 68 -18.05 0.14 23.02
C GLU A 68 -16.75 -0.21 22.29
N GLN A 69 -16.62 -1.47 21.86
CA GLN A 69 -15.48 -1.92 21.04
C GLN A 69 -15.47 -1.21 19.69
N ARG A 70 -16.62 -1.08 19.02
CA ARG A 70 -16.76 -0.36 17.74
C ARG A 70 -16.35 1.10 17.88
N CYS A 71 -16.85 1.79 18.91
CA CYS A 71 -16.52 3.20 19.17
C CYS A 71 -15.02 3.39 19.40
N THR A 72 -14.42 2.55 20.26
CA THR A 72 -12.99 2.60 20.57
C THR A 72 -12.12 2.29 19.36
N ALA A 73 -12.49 1.26 18.59
CA ALA A 73 -11.76 0.85 17.39
C ALA A 73 -11.84 1.92 16.29
N THR A 74 -13.01 2.53 16.09
CA THR A 74 -13.23 3.60 15.08
C THR A 74 -12.25 4.75 15.27
N ALA A 75 -12.13 5.27 16.51
CA ALA A 75 -11.21 6.36 16.80
C ALA A 75 -9.75 5.98 16.48
N ARG A 76 -9.36 4.73 16.79
CA ARG A 76 -8.00 4.21 16.52
C ARG A 76 -7.74 4.01 15.02
N ILE A 77 -8.71 3.52 14.27
CA ILE A 77 -8.64 3.32 12.82
C ILE A 77 -8.45 4.66 12.10
N LEU A 78 -9.22 5.68 12.49
CA LEU A 78 -9.13 7.01 11.89
C LEU A 78 -7.80 7.73 12.18
N ALA A 79 -7.19 7.46 13.34
CA ALA A 79 -5.90 8.03 13.72
C ALA A 79 -4.69 7.32 13.09
N GLU A 80 -4.85 6.09 12.61
CA GLU A 80 -3.73 5.25 12.16
C GLU A 80 -3.33 5.55 10.70
N ALA A 81 -2.08 5.91 10.48
CA ALA A 81 -1.54 6.24 9.16
C ALA A 81 -0.60 5.16 8.58
N ASP A 82 -0.18 4.17 9.38
CA ASP A 82 0.68 3.10 8.90
C ASP A 82 -0.15 1.96 8.24
N PRO A 83 -0.03 1.75 6.92
CA PRO A 83 -0.77 0.70 6.21
C PRO A 83 -0.42 -0.72 6.70
N THR A 84 0.77 -0.93 7.28
CA THR A 84 1.17 -2.24 7.82
C THR A 84 0.44 -2.53 9.13
N ARG A 85 0.21 -1.51 9.97
CA ARG A 85 -0.60 -1.66 11.19
C ARG A 85 -2.06 -1.88 10.87
N LEU A 86 -2.61 -1.12 9.93
CA LEU A 86 -3.98 -1.33 9.43
C LEU A 86 -4.15 -2.74 8.84
N GLY A 87 -3.21 -3.20 8.02
CA GLY A 87 -3.22 -4.56 7.47
C GLY A 87 -3.18 -5.67 8.53
N ARG A 88 -2.40 -5.48 9.61
CA ARG A 88 -2.40 -6.39 10.76
C ARG A 88 -3.74 -6.39 11.50
N TRP A 89 -4.36 -5.22 11.66
CA TRP A 89 -5.69 -5.13 12.28
C TRP A 89 -6.75 -5.84 11.44
N LEU A 90 -6.73 -5.69 10.11
CA LEU A 90 -7.64 -6.41 9.20
C LEU A 90 -7.53 -7.91 9.42
N THR A 91 -6.31 -8.44 9.43
CA THR A 91 -6.05 -9.87 9.63
C THR A 91 -6.57 -10.37 10.98
N ASN A 92 -6.35 -9.59 12.05
CA ASN A 92 -6.78 -9.96 13.39
C ASN A 92 -8.30 -9.90 13.55
N ILE A 93 -8.95 -8.88 12.96
CA ILE A 93 -10.41 -8.72 13.00
C ILE A 93 -11.09 -9.84 12.23
N MET A 94 -10.65 -10.16 11.01
CA MET A 94 -11.20 -11.30 10.26
C MET A 94 -11.07 -12.60 11.04
N ARG A 95 -9.91 -12.86 11.66
CA ARG A 95 -9.72 -14.05 12.50
C ARG A 95 -10.69 -14.07 13.68
N HIS A 96 -10.88 -12.94 14.35
CA HIS A 96 -11.81 -12.84 15.48
C HIS A 96 -13.25 -13.10 15.06
N ILE A 97 -13.67 -12.57 13.90
CA ILE A 97 -14.98 -12.84 13.30
C ILE A 97 -15.16 -14.34 13.05
N THR A 98 -14.20 -15.00 12.39
CA THR A 98 -14.28 -16.44 12.13
C THR A 98 -14.39 -17.25 13.43
N GLN A 99 -13.61 -16.92 14.45
CA GLN A 99 -13.69 -17.60 15.75
C GLN A 99 -15.05 -17.40 16.43
N TRP A 100 -15.60 -16.19 16.33
CA TRP A 100 -16.92 -15.88 16.86
C TRP A 100 -18.02 -16.65 16.12
N GLU A 101 -17.93 -16.74 14.79
CA GLU A 101 -18.87 -17.50 13.96
C GLU A 101 -18.83 -18.99 14.31
N GLU A 102 -17.64 -19.59 14.38
CA GLU A 102 -17.45 -20.99 14.78
C GLU A 102 -18.04 -21.27 16.17
N HIS A 103 -17.78 -20.40 17.14
CA HIS A 103 -18.33 -20.53 18.49
C HIS A 103 -19.86 -20.41 18.48
N THR A 104 -20.40 -19.44 17.75
CA THR A 104 -21.84 -19.20 17.68
C THR A 104 -22.57 -20.37 17.00
N LEU A 105 -22.00 -20.94 15.95
CA LEU A 105 -22.53 -22.13 15.28
C LEU A 105 -22.49 -23.36 16.21
N ALA A 106 -21.39 -23.57 16.92
CA ALA A 106 -21.26 -24.69 17.87
C ALA A 106 -22.25 -24.56 19.04
N GLU A 107 -22.49 -23.33 19.52
CA GLU A 107 -23.48 -23.06 20.56
C GLU A 107 -24.91 -23.29 20.05
N ALA A 108 -25.23 -22.85 18.83
CA ALA A 108 -26.53 -23.09 18.21
C ALA A 108 -26.81 -24.59 18.03
N ALA A 109 -25.80 -25.37 17.61
CA ALA A 109 -25.91 -26.83 17.48
C ALA A 109 -26.18 -27.53 18.83
N ARG A 110 -25.54 -27.08 19.91
CA ARG A 110 -25.78 -27.60 21.28
C ARG A 110 -27.20 -27.33 21.77
N HIS A 111 -27.74 -26.15 21.44
CA HIS A 111 -29.10 -25.77 21.83
C HIS A 111 -30.18 -26.36 20.91
N ASN A 112 -29.82 -26.88 19.74
CA ASN A 112 -30.76 -27.43 18.77
C ASN A 112 -30.31 -28.80 18.21
N PRO A 113 -30.29 -29.84 19.05
CA PRO A 113 -29.73 -31.16 18.70
C PRO A 113 -30.50 -31.89 17.59
N HIS A 114 -31.73 -31.48 17.30
CA HIS A 114 -32.54 -32.06 16.21
C HIS A 114 -32.10 -31.60 14.81
N PHE A 115 -31.39 -30.48 14.70
CA PHE A 115 -30.90 -29.95 13.42
C PHE A 115 -29.68 -30.74 12.90
N THR A 116 -28.80 -31.17 13.79
CA THR A 116 -27.60 -31.97 13.46
C THR A 116 -27.92 -33.42 13.11
N ALA A 117 -29.04 -33.96 13.61
CA ALA A 117 -29.49 -35.32 13.32
C ALA A 117 -29.99 -35.49 11.87
N LEU A 118 -30.45 -34.41 11.21
CA LEU A 118 -30.94 -34.44 9.82
C LEU A 118 -29.81 -34.48 8.78
N GLU A 119 -28.62 -33.96 9.09
CA GLU A 119 -27.44 -34.06 8.20
C GLU A 119 -26.73 -35.42 8.28
N GLN A 120 -27.02 -36.25 9.29
CA GLN A 120 -26.33 -37.52 9.54
C GLN A 120 -27.14 -38.77 9.18
N ALA A 121 -28.34 -38.64 8.59
CA ALA A 121 -29.10 -39.80 8.12
C ALA A 121 -28.61 -40.20 6.71
N PRO A 122 -28.01 -41.40 6.51
CA PRO A 122 -27.88 -41.98 5.18
C PRO A 122 -29.28 -42.39 4.69
N GLU A 123 -29.55 -42.19 3.40
CA GLU A 123 -30.76 -42.70 2.72
C GLU A 123 -30.97 -44.21 2.91
#